data_AF-A0A7J4SI40-F1
#
_entry.id   AF-A0A7J4SI40-F1
#
_cell.length_a   1.000
_cell.length_b   1.000
_cell.length_c   1.000
_cell.angle_alpha   90.00
_cell.angle_beta   90.00
_cell.angle_gamma   90.00
#
_symmetry.space_group_name_H-M   'P 1'
#
loop_
_entity.id
_entity.type
_entity.pdbx_description
1 polymer ?
#
loop_
_entity_poly.entity_id
_entity_poly.type
_entity_poly.pdbx_seq_one_letter_code
_entity_poly.pdbx_strand_id
1 'polypeptide(L)'
;MVRADKSGAQVVAELGGRDLNRDGKIINLVICGNSKFYDYSWLENQLDNWVELYTYPDMIIIGGASGVDYLAERWADNQNIPLAVYSEAWQSPRPNSELDSGRPEAVATLAKEMLEHATHMLAFPGPDSVWTKRMIDIAEDLQIPVTRVDLPTEGL
;
A
#
# COMPACT_ATOMS: atom_id res chain seq x y z
N MET A 1 -5.70 25.90 7.13
CA MET A 1 -6.64 25.83 6.00
C MET A 1 -6.78 24.36 5.66
N VAL A 2 -7.87 23.71 6.07
CA VAL A 2 -8.09 22.27 5.87
C VAL A 2 -8.38 22.10 4.39
N ARG A 3 -7.41 21.59 3.62
CA ARG A 3 -7.74 21.01 2.30
C ARG A 3 -8.71 19.88 2.61
N ALA A 4 -9.86 19.84 1.93
CA ALA A 4 -10.70 18.65 2.00
C ALA A 4 -9.81 17.47 1.60
N ASP A 5 -9.59 16.53 2.52
CA ASP A 5 -8.75 15.36 2.24
C ASP A 5 -9.41 14.61 1.09
N LYS A 6 -8.70 14.51 -0.04
CA LYS A 6 -9.16 13.74 -1.20
C LYS A 6 -9.18 12.26 -0.81
N SER A 7 -10.21 11.55 -1.25
CA SER A 7 -10.28 10.10 -1.06
C SER A 7 -9.18 9.39 -1.85
N GLY A 8 -8.81 8.16 -1.46
CA GLY A 8 -7.83 7.36 -2.20
C GLY A 8 -8.21 7.20 -3.67
N ALA A 9 -9.49 6.89 -3.94
CA ALA A 9 -10.02 6.79 -5.30
C ALA A 9 -9.89 8.09 -6.10
N GLN A 10 -10.09 9.26 -5.47
CA GLN A 10 -9.91 10.55 -6.14
C GLN A 10 -8.45 10.83 -6.49
N VAL A 11 -7.51 10.47 -5.61
CA VAL A 11 -6.07 10.62 -5.86
C VAL A 11 -5.65 9.73 -7.02
N VAL A 12 -6.08 8.45 -7.04
CA VAL A 12 -5.80 7.53 -8.15
C VAL A 12 -6.39 8.05 -9.47
N ALA A 13 -7.63 8.57 -9.46
CA ALA A 13 -8.24 9.10 -10.68
C ALA A 13 -7.49 10.32 -11.26
N GLU A 14 -6.81 11.11 -10.44
CA GLU A 14 -6.07 12.31 -10.86
C GLU A 14 -4.63 12.02 -11.29
N LEU A 15 -3.99 11.07 -10.62
CA LEU A 15 -2.55 10.81 -10.73
C LEU A 15 -2.20 9.48 -11.39
N GLY A 16 -3.07 8.48 -11.27
CA GLY A 16 -2.81 7.13 -11.74
C GLY A 16 -2.54 7.05 -13.24
N GLY A 17 -1.52 6.29 -13.61
CA GLY A 17 -1.20 6.04 -15.02
C GLY A 17 -0.38 7.15 -15.66
N ARG A 18 0.23 8.02 -14.86
CA ARG A 18 1.05 9.14 -15.31
C ARG A 18 2.50 8.91 -14.88
N ASP A 19 3.42 9.25 -15.77
CA ASP A 19 4.85 9.32 -15.47
C ASP A 19 5.12 10.64 -14.70
N LEU A 20 5.03 10.57 -13.38
CA LEU A 20 5.15 11.71 -12.46
C LEU A 20 6.61 12.04 -12.18
N ASN A 21 7.48 11.03 -12.13
CA ASN A 21 8.91 11.21 -11.87
C ASN A 21 9.74 11.49 -13.14
N ARG A 22 9.15 11.34 -14.34
CA ARG A 22 9.72 11.58 -15.68
C ARG A 22 10.85 10.63 -16.06
N ASP A 23 10.81 9.39 -15.58
CA ASP A 23 11.80 8.37 -15.91
C ASP A 23 11.43 7.52 -17.14
N GLY A 24 10.26 7.77 -17.75
CA GLY A 24 9.77 7.08 -18.94
C GLY A 24 9.06 5.76 -18.62
N LYS A 25 8.90 5.40 -17.35
CA LYS A 25 8.07 4.29 -16.87
C LYS A 25 6.86 4.85 -16.13
N ILE A 26 5.85 4.00 -15.95
CA ILE A 26 4.67 4.33 -15.15
C ILE A 26 4.53 3.23 -14.11
N ILE A 27 4.71 3.58 -12.84
CA ILE A 27 4.58 2.66 -11.72
C ILE A 27 3.58 3.22 -10.69
N ASN A 28 2.35 2.72 -10.78
CA ASN A 28 1.40 2.77 -9.67
C ASN A 28 1.62 1.50 -8.82
N LEU A 29 2.26 1.63 -7.66
CA LEU A 29 2.61 0.52 -6.78
C LEU A 29 1.56 0.34 -5.68
N VAL A 30 0.91 -0.82 -5.66
CA VAL A 30 0.09 -1.23 -4.51
C VAL A 30 0.98 -1.85 -3.44
N ILE A 31 0.87 -1.37 -2.21
CA ILE A 31 1.51 -1.99 -1.04
C ILE A 31 0.43 -2.47 -0.08
N CYS A 32 0.55 -3.70 0.43
CA CYS A 32 -0.29 -4.17 1.52
C CYS A 32 0.42 -5.24 2.35
N GLY A 33 -0.02 -5.43 3.60
CA GLY A 33 0.62 -6.41 4.47
C GLY A 33 -0.06 -6.61 5.81
N ASN A 34 0.65 -7.26 6.72
CA ASN A 34 0.16 -7.50 8.08
C ASN A 34 -0.06 -6.19 8.85
N SER A 35 -1.25 -6.02 9.41
CA SER A 35 -1.63 -4.85 10.19
C SER A 35 -0.94 -4.72 11.55
N LYS A 36 -0.19 -5.75 11.97
CA LYS A 36 0.50 -5.83 13.27
C LYS A 36 2.03 -5.74 13.16
N PHE A 37 2.58 -5.52 11.97
CA PHE A 37 4.02 -5.45 11.77
C PHE A 37 4.53 -4.00 11.80
N TYR A 38 5.52 -3.71 12.67
CA TYR A 38 5.97 -2.33 12.95
C TYR A 38 7.49 -2.13 12.86
N ASP A 39 8.25 -3.04 12.24
CA ASP A 39 9.68 -2.83 11.99
C ASP A 39 9.89 -1.98 10.73
N TYR A 40 10.02 -0.66 10.92
CA TYR A 40 10.23 0.29 9.83
C TYR A 40 11.53 0.04 9.08
N SER A 41 12.64 -0.19 9.80
CA SER A 41 13.95 -0.38 9.17
C SER A 41 13.98 -1.62 8.29
N TRP A 42 13.32 -2.70 8.73
CA TRP A 42 13.17 -3.87 7.88
C TRP A 42 12.32 -3.56 6.64
N LEU A 43 11.17 -2.89 6.79
CA LEU A 43 10.28 -2.58 5.66
C LEU A 43 10.95 -1.64 4.64
N GLU A 44 11.63 -0.59 5.13
CA GLU A 44 12.38 0.36 4.30
C GLU A 44 13.42 -0.37 3.44
N ASN A 45 14.19 -1.29 4.03
CA ASN A 45 15.14 -2.10 3.26
C ASN A 45 14.45 -2.94 2.16
N GLN A 46 13.25 -3.48 2.42
CA GLN A 46 12.52 -4.24 1.38
C GLN A 46 12.01 -3.34 0.26
N LEU A 47 11.57 -2.12 0.59
CA LEU A 47 11.12 -1.13 -0.38
C LEU A 47 12.30 -0.64 -1.24
N ASP A 48 13.45 -0.38 -0.63
CA ASP A 48 14.66 0.03 -1.34
C ASP A 48 15.17 -1.07 -2.28
N ASN A 49 15.20 -2.33 -1.82
CA ASN A 49 15.51 -3.48 -2.67
C ASN A 49 14.53 -3.62 -3.85
N TRP A 50 13.25 -3.33 -3.63
CA TRP A 50 12.25 -3.35 -4.71
C TRP A 50 12.50 -2.24 -5.73
N VAL A 51 12.83 -1.03 -5.26
CA VAL A 51 13.19 0.11 -6.11
C VAL A 51 14.42 -0.20 -6.95
N GLU A 52 15.45 -0.86 -6.39
CA GLU A 52 16.64 -1.28 -7.15
C GLU A 52 16.30 -2.24 -8.30
N LEU A 53 15.30 -3.11 -8.10
CA LEU A 53 14.87 -4.09 -9.11
C LEU A 53 14.03 -3.45 -10.23
N TYR A 54 13.22 -2.43 -9.92
CA TYR A 54 12.26 -1.84 -10.85
C TYR A 54 12.58 -0.38 -11.20
N THR A 55 12.29 0.52 -10.27
CA THR A 55 12.60 1.97 -10.18
C THR A 55 11.72 2.54 -9.05
N TYR A 56 11.84 3.83 -8.76
CA TYR A 56 10.92 4.52 -7.86
C TYR A 56 9.49 4.55 -8.42
N PRO A 57 8.45 4.29 -7.61
CA PRO A 57 7.08 4.40 -8.07
C PRO A 57 6.68 5.86 -8.31
N ASP A 58 5.82 6.08 -9.31
CA ASP A 58 5.17 7.37 -9.53
C ASP A 58 4.15 7.66 -8.43
N MET A 59 3.46 6.62 -7.96
CA MET A 59 2.57 6.72 -6.81
C MET A 59 2.47 5.41 -6.05
N ILE A 60 2.15 5.53 -4.77
CA ILE A 60 1.82 4.40 -3.90
C ILE A 60 0.32 4.38 -3.62
N ILE A 61 -0.27 3.18 -3.62
CA ILE A 61 -1.67 2.91 -3.30
C ILE A 61 -1.73 1.95 -2.10
N ILE A 62 -2.44 2.32 -1.04
CA ILE A 62 -2.61 1.50 0.16
C ILE A 62 -4.06 1.51 0.68
N GLY A 63 -4.38 0.51 1.51
CA GLY A 63 -5.71 0.38 2.11
C GLY A 63 -5.93 1.30 3.31
N GLY A 64 -4.87 1.77 3.96
CA GLY A 64 -4.96 2.58 5.18
C GLY A 64 -5.16 1.74 6.45
N ALA A 65 -4.73 0.47 6.43
CA ALA A 65 -4.62 -0.36 7.63
C ALA A 65 -3.50 0.15 8.56
N SER A 66 -3.38 -0.40 9.77
CA SER A 66 -2.17 -0.18 10.59
C SER A 66 -1.01 -1.06 10.08
N GLY A 67 0.13 -1.09 10.80
CA GLY A 67 1.27 -1.94 10.45
C GLY A 67 1.92 -1.57 9.11
N VAL A 68 2.00 -2.52 8.18
CA VAL A 68 2.68 -2.32 6.88
C VAL A 68 2.17 -1.09 6.13
N ASP A 69 0.85 -0.90 6.04
CA ASP A 69 0.27 0.27 5.37
C ASP A 69 0.76 1.58 6.02
N TYR A 70 0.72 1.68 7.35
CA TYR A 70 1.22 2.85 8.08
C TYR A 70 2.71 3.13 7.81
N LEU A 71 3.53 2.09 7.79
CA LEU A 71 4.96 2.22 7.52
C LEU A 71 5.24 2.60 6.05
N ALA A 72 4.42 2.11 5.11
CA ALA A 72 4.49 2.49 3.71
C ALA A 72 4.12 3.96 3.50
N GLU A 73 3.14 4.50 4.25
CA GLU A 73 2.84 5.94 4.25
C GLU A 73 4.06 6.76 4.66
N ARG A 74 4.71 6.35 5.75
CA ARG A 74 5.92 7.01 6.24
C ARG A 74 7.05 6.98 5.21
N TRP A 75 7.26 5.85 4.54
CA TRP A 75 8.28 5.75 3.49
C TRP A 75 7.92 6.63 2.28
N ALA A 76 6.66 6.65 1.85
CA ALA A 76 6.19 7.51 0.75
C ALA A 76 6.45 9.00 1.05
N ASP A 77 6.14 9.45 2.27
CA ASP A 77 6.39 10.82 2.72
C ASP A 77 7.90 11.15 2.70
N ASN A 78 8.74 10.26 3.24
CA ASN A 78 10.20 10.42 3.23
C ASN A 78 10.80 10.52 1.82
N GLN A 79 10.25 9.77 0.86
CA GLN A 79 10.70 9.78 -0.54
C GLN A 79 9.97 10.82 -1.40
N ASN A 80 9.04 11.58 -0.81
CA ASN A 80 8.21 12.57 -1.48
C ASN A 80 7.41 11.99 -2.67
N ILE A 81 6.90 10.77 -2.49
CA ILE A 81 6.12 10.01 -3.48
C ILE A 81 4.62 10.25 -3.23
N PRO A 82 3.84 10.61 -4.27
CA PRO A 82 2.39 10.71 -4.17
C PRO A 82 1.73 9.44 -3.61
N LEU A 83 0.80 9.63 -2.68
CA LEU A 83 0.17 8.55 -1.93
C LEU A 83 -1.35 8.61 -2.03
N ALA A 84 -1.97 7.50 -2.41
CA ALA A 84 -3.41 7.29 -2.34
C ALA A 84 -3.74 6.32 -1.20
N VAL A 85 -4.46 6.83 -0.19
CA VAL A 85 -4.91 6.04 0.96
C VAL A 85 -6.42 5.85 0.87
N TYR A 86 -6.88 4.61 0.72
CA TYR A 86 -8.30 4.26 0.65
C TYR A 86 -8.96 4.27 2.04
N SER A 87 -8.81 5.38 2.76
CA SER A 87 -9.39 5.58 4.08
C SER A 87 -10.93 5.55 4.08
N GLU A 88 -11.54 5.88 2.94
CA GLU A 88 -12.99 5.80 2.71
C GLU A 88 -13.54 4.36 2.79
N ALA A 89 -12.69 3.35 2.65
CA ALA A 89 -13.07 1.95 2.75
C ALA A 89 -13.36 1.49 4.19
N TRP A 90 -13.12 2.35 5.17
CA TRP A 90 -13.29 2.08 6.59
C TRP A 90 -14.42 2.93 7.18
N GLN A 91 -15.24 2.33 8.05
CA GLN A 91 -16.29 3.08 8.78
C GLN A 91 -15.72 4.19 9.65
N SER A 92 -14.48 4.03 10.11
CA SER A 92 -13.72 5.06 10.81
C SER A 92 -12.27 5.01 10.32
N PRO A 93 -11.72 6.14 9.86
CA PRO A 93 -10.32 6.19 9.42
C PRO A 93 -9.38 5.84 10.57
N ARG A 94 -8.16 5.40 10.23
CA ARG A 94 -7.13 5.10 11.23
C ARG A 94 -6.85 6.38 12.03
N PRO A 95 -6.77 6.34 13.36
CA PRO A 95 -6.20 7.44 14.13
C PRO A 95 -4.81 7.78 13.60
N ASN A 96 -4.35 9.02 13.78
CA ASN A 96 -2.97 9.40 13.42
C ASN A 96 -1.97 8.82 14.44
N SER A 97 -1.89 7.49 14.48
CA SER A 97 -1.12 6.66 15.41
C SER A 97 -0.78 5.34 14.74
N GLU A 98 0.33 4.74 15.14
CA GLU A 98 0.74 3.39 14.76
C GLU A 98 -0.27 2.34 15.23
N LEU A 99 -0.84 2.53 16.42
CA LEU A 99 -1.67 1.52 17.08
C LEU A 99 -3.03 1.38 16.40
N ASP A 100 -3.38 0.14 16.04
CA ASP A 100 -4.73 -0.22 15.61
C ASP A 100 -5.72 0.00 16.77
N SER A 101 -6.81 0.70 16.50
CA SER A 101 -7.90 0.87 17.46
C SER A 101 -8.84 -0.34 17.52
N GLY A 102 -8.52 -1.42 16.79
CA GLY A 102 -9.37 -2.61 16.64
C GLY A 102 -10.46 -2.40 15.60
N ARG A 103 -10.12 -1.77 14.46
CA ARG A 103 -11.11 -1.41 13.44
C ARG A 103 -11.74 -2.66 12.80
N PRO A 104 -13.04 -2.60 12.45
CA PRO A 104 -13.68 -3.66 11.67
C PRO A 104 -13.02 -3.74 10.29
N GLU A 105 -13.16 -4.88 9.62
CA GLU A 105 -12.61 -5.10 8.28
C GLU A 105 -13.06 -4.04 7.28
N ALA A 106 -12.19 -3.72 6.31
CA ALA A 106 -12.51 -2.83 5.21
C ALA A 106 -13.63 -3.40 4.33
N VAL A 107 -14.30 -2.54 3.55
CA VAL A 107 -15.30 -2.99 2.59
C VAL A 107 -14.71 -3.96 1.56
N ALA A 108 -15.50 -4.97 1.17
CA ALA A 108 -15.03 -6.08 0.33
C ALA A 108 -14.53 -5.65 -1.07
N THR A 109 -14.93 -4.47 -1.56
CA THR A 109 -14.53 -3.94 -2.86
C THR A 109 -13.13 -3.34 -2.87
N LEU A 110 -12.55 -3.04 -1.69
CA LEU A 110 -11.29 -2.31 -1.55
C LEU A 110 -10.16 -2.93 -2.39
N ALA A 111 -9.98 -4.24 -2.31
CA ALA A 111 -8.91 -4.92 -3.05
C ALA A 111 -8.99 -4.66 -4.56
N LYS A 112 -10.20 -4.73 -5.13
CA LYS A 112 -10.41 -4.50 -6.57
C LYS A 112 -10.19 -3.04 -6.92
N GLU A 113 -10.67 -2.11 -6.10
CA GLU A 113 -10.52 -0.67 -6.33
C GLU A 113 -9.05 -0.23 -6.29
N MET A 114 -8.25 -0.79 -5.38
CA MET A 114 -6.81 -0.52 -5.32
C MET A 114 -6.07 -1.10 -6.54
N LEU A 115 -6.45 -2.30 -6.97
CA LEU A 115 -5.76 -3.03 -8.05
C LEU A 115 -6.16 -2.55 -9.46
N GLU A 116 -7.29 -1.87 -9.63
CA GLU A 116 -7.80 -1.41 -10.94
C GLU A 116 -6.78 -0.57 -11.73
N HIS A 117 -5.97 0.22 -11.03
CA HIS A 117 -4.94 1.06 -11.63
C HIS A 117 -3.52 0.59 -11.28
N ALA A 118 -3.35 -0.55 -10.61
CA ALA A 118 -2.05 -1.03 -10.20
C ALA A 118 -1.24 -1.52 -11.40
N THR A 119 0.04 -1.19 -11.39
CA THR A 119 1.03 -1.73 -12.35
C THR A 119 1.87 -2.83 -11.71
N HIS A 120 2.07 -2.74 -10.39
CA HIS A 120 2.85 -3.64 -9.59
C HIS A 120 2.23 -3.73 -8.20
N MET A 121 2.47 -4.85 -7.53
CA MET A 121 2.10 -5.07 -6.15
C MET A 121 3.31 -5.55 -5.35
N LEU A 122 3.51 -4.97 -4.16
CA LEU A 122 4.45 -5.44 -3.15
C LEU A 122 3.67 -5.85 -1.89
N ALA A 123 3.68 -7.15 -1.60
CA ALA A 123 2.86 -7.75 -0.57
C ALA A 123 3.70 -8.32 0.57
N PHE A 124 3.29 -8.03 1.81
CA PHE A 124 3.96 -8.48 3.03
C PHE A 124 3.04 -9.36 3.90
N PRO A 125 2.71 -10.59 3.46
CA PRO A 125 1.82 -11.46 4.21
C PRO A 125 2.51 -11.98 5.47
N GLY A 126 1.81 -11.88 6.60
CA GLY A 126 2.11 -12.66 7.80
C GLY A 126 1.39 -14.02 7.79
N PRO A 127 1.67 -14.87 8.80
CA PRO A 127 1.03 -16.18 8.94
C PRO A 127 -0.51 -16.10 8.92
N ASP A 128 -1.08 -15.10 9.60
CA ASP A 128 -2.53 -14.92 9.76
C ASP A 128 -3.13 -13.86 8.83
N SER A 129 -2.37 -13.35 7.86
CA SER A 129 -2.84 -12.27 6.97
C SER A 129 -3.83 -12.78 5.91
N VAL A 130 -5.11 -12.88 6.27
CA VAL A 130 -6.18 -13.30 5.35
C VAL A 130 -6.33 -12.32 4.18
N TRP A 131 -6.44 -11.02 4.47
CA TRP A 131 -6.68 -9.99 3.45
C TRP A 131 -5.51 -9.78 2.50
N THR A 132 -4.27 -9.78 3.00
CA THR A 132 -3.07 -9.69 2.16
C THR A 132 -2.99 -10.86 1.18
N LYS A 133 -3.26 -12.09 1.64
CA LYS A 133 -3.28 -13.28 0.77
C LYS A 133 -4.36 -13.16 -0.30
N ARG A 134 -5.57 -12.73 0.07
CA ARG A 134 -6.65 -12.50 -0.89
C ARG A 134 -6.32 -11.42 -1.92
N MET A 135 -5.63 -10.35 -1.52
CA MET A 135 -5.17 -9.32 -2.45
C MET A 135 -4.14 -9.87 -3.44
N ILE A 136 -3.23 -10.73 -2.99
CA ILE A 136 -2.26 -11.41 -3.87
C ILE A 136 -3.01 -12.22 -4.92
N ASP A 137 -3.97 -13.06 -4.51
CA ASP A 137 -4.75 -13.89 -5.43
C ASP A 137 -5.46 -13.05 -6.51
N ILE A 138 -6.07 -11.92 -6.11
CA ILE A 138 -6.75 -11.01 -7.05
C ILE A 138 -5.75 -10.34 -8.01
N ALA A 139 -4.58 -9.94 -7.51
CA ALA A 139 -3.56 -9.31 -8.34
C ALA A 139 -3.00 -10.29 -9.39
N GLU A 140 -2.76 -11.54 -9.00
CA GLU A 140 -2.33 -12.61 -9.89
C GLU A 140 -3.39 -12.91 -10.97
N ASP A 141 -4.68 -12.97 -10.60
CA ASP A 141 -5.79 -13.13 -11.55
C ASP A 141 -5.88 -11.98 -12.56
N LEU A 142 -5.51 -10.76 -12.14
CA LEU A 142 -5.44 -9.57 -12.99
C LEU A 142 -4.11 -9.46 -13.78
N GLN A 143 -3.22 -10.45 -13.65
CA GLN A 143 -1.88 -10.47 -14.24
C GLN A 143 -1.00 -9.27 -13.84
N ILE A 144 -1.23 -8.72 -12.66
CA ILE A 144 -0.38 -7.67 -12.09
C ILE A 144 0.88 -8.36 -11.51
N PRO A 145 2.10 -7.92 -11.87
CA PRO A 145 3.32 -8.41 -11.23
C PRO A 145 3.29 -8.24 -9.71
N VAL A 146 3.37 -9.36 -8.98
CA VAL A 146 3.41 -9.39 -7.52
C VAL A 146 4.81 -9.75 -7.03
N THR A 147 5.38 -8.90 -6.17
CA THR A 147 6.51 -9.26 -5.30
C THR A 147 5.97 -9.59 -3.93
N ARG A 148 6.17 -10.83 -3.47
CA ARG A 148 5.79 -11.27 -2.13
C ARG A 148 7.04 -11.35 -1.24
N VAL A 149 6.99 -10.71 -0.08
CA VAL A 149 8.03 -10.79 0.95
C VAL A 149 7.40 -11.26 2.25
N ASP A 150 7.69 -12.51 2.63
CA ASP A 150 7.20 -13.05 3.91
C ASP A 150 7.86 -12.31 5.08
N LEU A 151 7.04 -11.97 6.08
CA LEU A 151 7.53 -11.25 7.27
C LEU A 151 8.48 -12.12 8.09
N PRO A 152 9.46 -11.52 8.78
CA PRO A 152 10.34 -12.24 9.67
C PRO A 152 9.52 -12.93 10.76
N THR A 153 9.85 -14.19 11.07
CA THR A 153 9.15 -14.98 12.10
C THR A 153 9.53 -14.57 13.52
N GLU A 154 10.63 -13.84 13.69
CA GLU A 154 11.02 -13.27 14.97
C GLU A 154 10.37 -11.89 15.14
N GLY A 155 9.48 -11.74 16.13
CA GLY A 155 8.86 -10.45 16.47
C GLY A 155 7.41 -10.25 15.99
N LEU A 156 6.74 -11.28 15.46
CA LEU A 156 5.30 -11.32 15.25
C LEU A 156 4.53 -11.83 16.48
#